data_AF-A0A239ISB1-F1
#
_entry.id   AF-A0A239ISB1-F1
#
_cell.length_a   1.000
_cell.length_b   1.000
_cell.length_c   1.000
_cell.angle_alpha   90.00
_cell.angle_beta   90.00
_cell.angle_gamma   90.00
#
_symmetry.space_group_name_H-M   'P 1'
#
loop_
_entity.id
_entity.type
_entity.pdbx_description
1 polymer ?
#
loop_
_entity_poly.entity_id
_entity_poly.type
_entity_poly.pdbx_seq_one_letter_code
_entity_poly.pdbx_strand_id
1 'polypeptide(L)'
;MLQRGEAAQERGLGIRQVQVAVAARQWKATAGEIRTAMLRLWDGSRFLARNAETGEIGTSTLDLMPIAVGAGLPGQVSDTLAGRIAAHLTAHGPATEPTNSAQYASDGYWRGPIWAPSTVLIEDCLRRAGHVTLADEISQRFRVLCEKSGFAENFDAETGTGLRDRAYTWTAASYLIFAAVRCRRAHALRRALVS
;
A
#
# COMPACT_ATOMS: atom_id res chain seq x y z
N MET A 1 -53.92 -9.37 -3.90
CA MET A 1 -53.11 -8.14 -4.12
C MET A 1 -51.68 -8.27 -3.58
N LEU A 2 -51.41 -9.09 -2.54
CA LEU A 2 -50.07 -9.29 -1.95
C LEU A 2 -49.04 -9.99 -2.86
N GLN A 3 -49.45 -10.96 -3.70
CA GLN A 3 -48.51 -11.71 -4.55
C GLN A 3 -47.86 -10.91 -5.70
N ARG A 4 -48.41 -9.74 -6.07
CA ARG A 4 -47.82 -8.90 -7.14
C ARG A 4 -46.65 -8.05 -6.64
N GLY A 5 -46.54 -7.80 -5.33
CA GLY A 5 -45.46 -7.01 -4.73
C GLY A 5 -44.15 -7.80 -4.63
N GLU A 6 -44.20 -9.06 -4.17
CA GLU A 6 -43.03 -9.92 -4.03
C GLU A 6 -42.37 -10.23 -5.39
N ALA A 7 -43.15 -10.56 -6.41
CA ALA A 7 -42.63 -10.86 -7.75
C ALA A 7 -42.02 -9.65 -8.47
N ALA A 8 -42.36 -8.42 -8.06
CA ALA A 8 -41.74 -7.19 -8.57
C ALA A 8 -40.44 -6.88 -7.82
N GLN A 9 -40.41 -7.14 -6.51
CA GLN A 9 -39.23 -6.96 -5.66
C GLN A 9 -38.14 -7.99 -5.97
N GLU A 10 -38.50 -9.26 -6.21
CA GLU A 10 -37.57 -10.31 -6.66
C GLU A 10 -37.00 -10.02 -8.05
N ARG A 11 -37.82 -9.50 -8.98
CA ARG A 11 -37.34 -9.03 -10.30
C ARG A 11 -36.39 -7.84 -10.18
N GLY A 12 -36.68 -6.89 -9.29
CA GLY A 12 -35.78 -5.76 -9.01
C GLY A 12 -34.44 -6.17 -8.40
N LEU A 13 -34.43 -7.19 -7.54
CA LEU A 13 -33.22 -7.77 -6.97
C LEU A 13 -32.41 -8.54 -8.01
N GLY A 14 -33.07 -9.32 -8.89
CA GLY A 14 -32.43 -10.02 -10.00
C GLY A 14 -31.77 -9.06 -11.00
N ILE A 15 -32.45 -7.96 -11.37
CA ILE A 15 -31.89 -6.93 -12.26
C ILE A 15 -30.67 -6.25 -11.61
N ARG A 16 -30.74 -5.89 -10.32
CA ARG A 16 -29.59 -5.30 -9.60
C ARG A 16 -28.40 -6.25 -9.51
N GLN A 17 -28.63 -7.53 -9.21
CA GLN A 17 -27.55 -8.52 -9.18
C GLN A 17 -26.88 -8.70 -10.54
N VAL A 18 -27.67 -8.73 -11.63
CA VAL A 18 -27.14 -8.79 -13.00
C VAL A 18 -26.34 -7.53 -13.33
N GLN A 19 -26.82 -6.33 -12.98
CA GLN A 19 -26.10 -5.08 -13.19
C GLN A 19 -24.76 -5.03 -12.42
N VAL A 20 -24.76 -5.46 -11.16
CA VAL A 20 -23.52 -5.55 -10.35
C VAL A 20 -22.55 -6.56 -10.97
N ALA A 21 -23.04 -7.70 -11.46
CA ALA A 21 -22.19 -8.69 -12.12
C ALA A 21 -21.61 -8.21 -13.46
N VAL A 22 -22.38 -7.46 -14.25
CA VAL A 22 -21.91 -6.82 -15.49
C VAL A 22 -20.83 -5.78 -15.16
N ALA A 23 -21.09 -4.89 -14.21
CA ALA A 23 -20.12 -3.89 -13.79
C ALA A 23 -18.84 -4.53 -13.24
N ALA A 24 -18.95 -5.59 -12.42
CA ALA A 24 -17.80 -6.32 -11.91
C ALA A 24 -16.94 -6.93 -13.03
N ARG A 25 -17.56 -7.47 -14.09
CA ARG A 25 -16.83 -7.96 -15.27
C ARG A 25 -16.10 -6.83 -16.00
N GLN A 26 -16.76 -5.69 -16.19
CA GLN A 26 -16.15 -4.51 -16.82
C GLN A 26 -14.94 -4.02 -16.03
N TRP A 27 -15.07 -3.83 -14.71
CA TRP A 27 -13.96 -3.42 -13.85
C TRP A 27 -12.80 -4.41 -13.86
N LYS A 28 -13.09 -5.71 -13.90
CA LYS A 28 -12.05 -6.75 -13.99
C LYS A 28 -11.31 -6.69 -15.34
N ALA A 29 -12.02 -6.44 -16.43
CA ALA A 29 -11.43 -6.27 -17.75
C ALA A 29 -10.52 -5.03 -17.79
N THR A 30 -11.02 -3.87 -17.36
CA THR A 30 -10.25 -2.62 -17.28
C THR A 30 -9.02 -2.76 -16.38
N ALA A 31 -9.14 -3.42 -15.23
CA ALA A 31 -7.99 -3.70 -14.37
C ALA A 31 -6.95 -4.61 -15.05
N GLY A 32 -7.38 -5.55 -15.89
CA GLY A 32 -6.50 -6.38 -16.71
C GLY A 32 -5.75 -5.58 -17.77
N GLU A 33 -6.44 -4.67 -18.46
CA GLU A 33 -5.86 -3.79 -19.47
C GLU A 33 -4.84 -2.82 -18.86
N ILE A 34 -5.20 -2.14 -17.76
CA ILE A 34 -4.29 -1.22 -17.05
C ILE A 34 -3.06 -1.98 -16.55
N ARG A 35 -3.22 -3.16 -15.97
CA ARG A 35 -2.09 -3.98 -15.51
C ARG A 35 -1.17 -4.38 -16.67
N THR A 36 -1.76 -4.78 -17.80
CA THR A 36 -0.98 -5.14 -19.00
C THR A 36 -0.21 -3.94 -19.54
N ALA A 37 -0.83 -2.76 -19.59
CA ALA A 37 -0.16 -1.52 -20.01
C ALA A 37 0.96 -1.11 -19.03
N MET A 38 0.71 -1.17 -17.73
CA MET A 38 1.70 -0.90 -16.68
C MET A 38 2.91 -1.81 -16.80
N LEU A 39 2.72 -3.11 -17.04
CA LEU A 39 3.83 -4.07 -17.19
C LEU A 39 4.72 -3.78 -18.41
N ARG A 40 4.25 -3.01 -19.41
CA ARG A 40 5.12 -2.55 -20.51
C ARG A 40 6.12 -1.48 -20.07
N LEU A 41 5.91 -0.86 -18.91
CA LEU A 41 6.87 0.08 -18.32
C LEU A 41 7.98 -0.64 -17.54
N TRP A 42 7.93 -1.96 -17.42
CA TRP A 42 8.99 -2.76 -16.82
C TRP A 42 10.14 -2.98 -17.81
N ASP A 43 11.36 -2.59 -17.42
CA ASP A 43 12.56 -2.73 -18.27
C ASP A 43 13.36 -4.03 -18.02
N GLY A 44 12.87 -4.89 -17.14
CA GLY A 44 13.59 -6.08 -16.65
C GLY A 44 14.15 -5.91 -15.24
N SER A 45 14.30 -4.67 -14.76
CA SER A 45 14.90 -4.33 -13.47
C SER A 45 14.07 -3.35 -12.63
N ARG A 46 13.35 -2.42 -13.27
CA ARG A 46 12.49 -1.42 -12.63
C ARG A 46 11.34 -0.99 -13.53
N PHE A 47 10.37 -0.33 -12.94
CA PHE A 47 9.37 0.42 -13.70
C PHE A 47 9.92 1.79 -14.11
N LEU A 48 9.61 2.18 -15.34
CA LEU A 48 10.06 3.45 -15.91
C LEU A 48 8.97 4.51 -15.78
N ALA A 49 9.28 5.58 -15.04
CA ALA A 49 8.48 6.80 -15.05
C ALA A 49 8.82 7.60 -16.31
N ARG A 50 7.97 7.46 -17.34
CA ARG A 50 8.14 8.15 -18.63
C ARG A 50 7.30 9.42 -18.67
N ASN A 51 7.92 10.53 -19.06
CA ASN A 51 7.19 11.73 -19.42
C ASN A 51 6.32 11.43 -20.67
N ALA A 52 5.03 11.75 -20.60
CA ALA A 52 4.09 11.46 -21.68
C ALA A 52 4.32 12.30 -22.95
N GLU A 53 4.91 13.49 -22.80
CA GLU A 53 5.18 14.43 -23.89
C GLU A 53 6.58 14.23 -24.48
N THR A 54 7.61 14.17 -23.63
CA THR A 54 9.01 14.12 -24.07
C THR A 54 9.57 12.70 -24.17
N GLY A 55 8.92 11.70 -23.55
CA GLY A 55 9.42 10.32 -23.46
C GLY A 55 10.60 10.12 -22.50
N GLU A 56 11.06 11.20 -21.86
CA GLU A 56 12.18 11.17 -20.91
C GLU A 56 11.86 10.26 -19.72
N ILE A 57 12.89 9.54 -19.27
CA ILE A 57 12.79 8.61 -18.14
C ILE A 57 13.31 9.31 -16.89
N GLY A 58 12.42 9.49 -15.91
CA GLY A 58 12.77 10.00 -14.59
C GLY A 58 13.16 8.90 -13.60
N THR A 59 13.75 9.31 -12.47
CA THR A 59 13.90 8.48 -11.27
C THR A 59 13.03 9.08 -10.17
N SER A 60 12.21 8.26 -9.53
CA SER A 60 11.24 8.67 -8.51
C SER A 60 10.78 7.44 -7.76
N THR A 61 10.49 7.57 -6.46
CA THR A 61 9.85 6.51 -5.66
C THR A 61 8.47 6.08 -6.15
N LEU A 62 7.88 6.83 -7.08
CA LEU A 62 6.71 6.38 -7.85
C LEU A 62 6.99 5.08 -8.64
N ASP A 63 8.24 4.77 -8.96
CA ASP A 63 8.62 3.53 -9.66
C ASP A 63 8.45 2.26 -8.79
N LEU A 64 8.23 2.42 -7.49
CA LEU A 64 7.92 1.33 -6.55
C LEU A 64 6.41 1.14 -6.34
N MET A 65 5.59 2.14 -6.68
CA MET A 65 4.13 2.09 -6.50
C MET A 65 3.42 0.95 -7.24
N PRO A 66 3.93 0.38 -8.35
CA PRO A 66 3.36 -0.83 -8.93
C PRO A 66 3.22 -2.01 -7.97
N ILE A 67 3.93 -2.01 -6.82
CA ILE A 67 3.69 -2.98 -5.74
C ILE A 67 2.22 -3.01 -5.31
N ALA A 68 1.49 -1.91 -5.47
CA ALA A 68 0.07 -1.77 -5.15
C ALA A 68 -0.85 -2.79 -5.84
N VAL A 69 -0.39 -3.41 -6.93
CA VAL A 69 -1.10 -4.51 -7.60
C VAL A 69 -1.09 -5.79 -6.76
N GLY A 70 -0.15 -5.94 -5.83
CA GLY A 70 -0.07 -7.05 -4.88
C GLY A 70 0.02 -8.42 -5.57
N ALA A 71 -0.89 -9.33 -5.23
CA ALA A 71 -0.96 -10.69 -5.79
C ALA A 71 -1.16 -10.75 -7.32
N GLY A 72 -1.48 -9.64 -7.98
CA GLY A 72 -1.61 -9.58 -9.44
C GLY A 72 -0.29 -9.39 -10.19
N LEU A 73 0.84 -9.18 -9.49
CA LEU A 73 2.16 -9.04 -10.11
C LEU A 73 2.79 -10.40 -10.45
N PRO A 74 3.58 -10.49 -11.53
CA PRO A 74 4.50 -11.61 -11.71
C PRO A 74 5.49 -11.69 -10.54
N GLY A 75 5.77 -12.91 -10.05
CA GLY A 75 6.60 -13.12 -8.85
C GLY A 75 7.96 -12.43 -8.91
N GLN A 76 8.69 -12.56 -10.03
CA GLN A 76 9.99 -11.89 -10.20
C GLN A 76 9.89 -10.35 -10.08
N VAL A 77 8.79 -9.76 -10.57
CA VAL A 77 8.57 -8.31 -10.49
C VAL A 77 8.29 -7.91 -9.04
N SER A 78 7.43 -8.64 -8.33
CA SER A 78 7.16 -8.36 -6.91
C SER A 78 8.41 -8.56 -6.05
N ASP A 79 9.20 -9.60 -6.30
CA ASP A 79 10.46 -9.86 -5.59
C ASP A 79 11.44 -8.70 -5.76
N THR A 80 11.59 -8.22 -6.99
CA THR A 80 12.47 -7.09 -7.30
C THR A 80 11.97 -5.81 -6.61
N LEU A 81 10.66 -5.53 -6.69
CA LEU A 81 10.07 -4.39 -6.01
C LEU A 81 10.23 -4.46 -4.49
N ALA A 82 10.04 -5.64 -3.89
CA ALA A 82 10.21 -5.85 -2.45
C ALA A 82 11.66 -5.59 -2.02
N GLY A 83 12.64 -6.09 -2.79
CA GLY A 83 14.06 -5.79 -2.56
C GLY A 83 14.37 -4.30 -2.64
N ARG A 84 13.81 -3.60 -3.63
CA ARG A 84 13.98 -2.14 -3.76
C ARG A 84 13.29 -1.40 -2.61
N ILE A 85 12.08 -1.77 -2.21
CA ILE A 85 11.39 -1.18 -1.05
C ILE A 85 12.18 -1.40 0.24
N ALA A 86 12.79 -2.57 0.42
CA ALA A 86 13.63 -2.85 1.59
C ALA A 86 14.83 -1.88 1.67
N ALA A 87 15.36 -1.41 0.55
CA ALA A 87 16.43 -0.41 0.53
C ALA A 87 15.99 0.99 1.04
N HIS A 88 14.68 1.26 1.10
CA HIS A 88 14.13 2.48 1.70
C HIS A 88 13.88 2.34 3.21
N LEU A 89 14.04 1.13 3.77
CA LEU A 89 13.61 0.84 5.13
C LEU A 89 14.61 1.39 6.16
N THR A 90 14.20 2.42 6.89
CA THR A 90 14.93 2.97 8.05
C THR A 90 14.44 2.35 9.35
N ALA A 91 15.11 2.63 10.48
CA ALA A 91 14.67 2.20 11.80
C ALA A 91 13.21 2.59 12.14
N HIS A 92 12.67 3.61 11.47
CA HIS A 92 11.35 4.18 11.72
C HIS A 92 10.29 3.75 10.68
N GLY A 93 10.70 3.22 9.53
CA GLY A 93 9.79 2.86 8.44
C GLY A 93 10.35 3.19 7.05
N PRO A 94 9.56 3.00 5.99
CA PRO A 94 10.02 3.26 4.62
C PRO A 94 10.12 4.76 4.34
N ALA A 95 11.33 5.24 4.04
CA ALA A 95 11.59 6.60 3.62
C ALA A 95 11.07 6.84 2.19
N THR A 96 10.57 8.05 1.91
CA THR A 96 10.13 8.44 0.56
C THR A 96 11.27 8.69 -0.42
N GLU A 97 12.51 8.67 0.06
CA GLU A 97 13.76 8.66 -0.70
C GLU A 97 14.81 7.91 0.15
N PRO A 98 15.68 7.05 -0.39
CA PRO A 98 16.69 6.35 0.41
C PRO A 98 17.64 7.34 1.07
N THR A 99 18.03 7.10 2.34
CA THR A 99 18.88 8.04 3.10
C THR A 99 20.29 8.19 2.52
N ASN A 100 20.75 7.24 1.70
CA ASN A 100 22.02 7.29 0.99
C ASN A 100 21.92 7.94 -0.41
N SER A 101 20.74 8.43 -0.80
CA SER A 101 20.53 9.10 -2.08
C SER A 101 21.01 10.55 -2.04
N ALA A 102 21.62 11.02 -3.13
CA ALA A 102 21.94 12.44 -3.30
C ALA A 102 20.69 13.34 -3.36
N GLN A 103 19.51 12.76 -3.58
CA GLN A 103 18.24 13.49 -3.59
C GLN A 103 17.56 13.54 -2.21
N TYR A 104 18.07 12.82 -1.21
CA TYR A 104 17.50 12.76 0.13
C TYR A 104 17.58 14.12 0.83
N ALA A 105 16.48 14.49 1.47
CA ALA A 105 16.39 15.63 2.37
C ALA A 105 15.53 15.25 3.58
N SER A 106 16.12 15.36 4.78
CA SER A 106 15.52 15.01 6.06
C SER A 106 14.15 15.69 6.30
N ASP A 107 14.03 17.00 6.01
CA ASP A 107 12.77 17.75 5.96
C ASP A 107 12.31 18.03 4.52
N GLY A 108 12.52 17.07 3.62
CA GLY A 108 12.26 17.16 2.17
C GLY A 108 10.82 16.91 1.75
N TYR A 109 9.88 16.82 2.69
CA TYR A 109 8.47 16.47 2.46
C TYR A 109 8.31 15.09 1.78
N TRP A 110 8.29 14.99 0.44
CA TRP A 110 8.23 13.72 -0.31
C TRP A 110 9.59 13.20 -0.76
N ARG A 111 10.69 13.84 -0.34
CA ARG A 111 12.07 13.48 -0.70
C ARG A 111 12.89 13.00 0.49
N GLY A 112 12.28 12.23 1.38
CA GLY A 112 12.98 11.71 2.56
C GLY A 112 12.04 11.23 3.65
N PRO A 113 11.17 12.10 4.20
CA PRO A 113 10.28 11.75 5.30
C PRO A 113 9.44 10.49 5.07
N ILE A 114 9.08 9.83 6.17
CA ILE A 114 8.17 8.70 6.24
C ILE A 114 6.74 9.21 6.31
N TRP A 115 5.84 8.63 5.51
CA TRP A 115 4.43 9.00 5.45
C TRP A 115 3.53 7.83 5.82
N ALA A 116 2.51 8.09 6.63
CA ALA A 116 1.57 7.06 7.05
C ALA A 116 0.78 6.42 5.89
N PRO A 117 0.27 7.18 4.89
CA PRO A 117 -0.50 6.60 3.78
C PRO A 117 0.34 5.68 2.90
N SER A 118 1.55 6.09 2.50
CA SER A 118 2.43 5.24 1.69
C SER A 118 2.89 4.02 2.46
N THR A 119 3.16 4.14 3.76
CA THR A 119 3.54 3.01 4.61
C THR A 119 2.44 1.94 4.65
N VAL A 120 1.17 2.33 4.78
CA VAL A 120 0.02 1.38 4.74
C VAL A 120 -0.08 0.70 3.39
N LEU A 121 0.00 1.45 2.28
CA LEU A 121 -0.08 0.88 0.94
C LEU A 121 1.05 -0.12 0.69
N ILE A 122 2.28 0.25 1.03
CA ILE A 122 3.45 -0.61 0.87
C ILE A 122 3.29 -1.89 1.71
N GLU A 123 2.92 -1.77 2.98
CA GLU A 123 2.74 -2.92 3.87
C GLU A 123 1.67 -3.90 3.36
N ASP A 124 0.46 -3.41 3.08
CA ASP A 124 -0.67 -4.24 2.64
C ASP A 124 -0.34 -4.94 1.32
N CYS A 125 0.34 -4.24 0.41
CA CYS A 125 0.62 -4.75 -0.92
C CYS A 125 1.81 -5.72 -0.96
N LEU A 126 2.87 -5.46 -0.18
CA LEU A 126 3.93 -6.45 0.07
C LEU A 126 3.35 -7.73 0.65
N ARG A 127 2.45 -7.61 1.62
CA ARG A 127 1.78 -8.75 2.23
C ARG A 127 0.96 -9.54 1.22
N ARG A 128 0.17 -8.88 0.39
CA ARG A 128 -0.63 -9.53 -0.67
C ARG A 128 0.25 -10.18 -1.73
N ALA A 129 1.42 -9.63 -2.00
CA ALA A 129 2.42 -10.22 -2.90
C ALA A 129 3.22 -11.37 -2.26
N GLY A 130 2.96 -11.72 -0.99
CA GLY A 130 3.63 -12.82 -0.29
C GLY A 130 4.87 -12.43 0.52
N HIS A 131 5.28 -11.15 0.51
CA HIS A 131 6.41 -10.62 1.28
C HIS A 131 6.03 -10.31 2.74
N VAL A 132 5.48 -11.32 3.43
CA VAL A 132 4.89 -11.20 4.77
C VAL A 132 5.88 -10.69 5.81
N THR A 133 7.14 -11.17 5.79
CA THR A 133 8.17 -10.78 6.76
C THR A 133 8.50 -9.30 6.68
N LEU A 134 8.72 -8.77 5.47
CA LEU A 134 9.01 -7.35 5.27
C LEU A 134 7.80 -6.47 5.66
N ALA A 135 6.59 -6.91 5.33
CA ALA A 135 5.37 -6.24 5.74
C ALA A 135 5.20 -6.20 7.28
N ASP A 136 5.50 -7.29 7.98
CA ASP A 136 5.46 -7.36 9.45
C ASP A 136 6.48 -6.40 10.08
N GLU A 137 7.68 -6.33 9.51
CA GLU A 137 8.73 -5.42 9.96
C GLU A 137 8.33 -3.95 9.78
N ILE A 138 7.81 -3.57 8.61
CA ILE A 138 7.31 -2.22 8.34
C ILE A 138 6.19 -1.85 9.32
N SER A 139 5.21 -2.74 9.51
CA SER A 139 4.11 -2.55 10.45
C SER A 139 4.62 -2.34 11.89
N GLN A 140 5.66 -3.08 12.29
CA GLN A 140 6.27 -2.92 13.60
C GLN A 140 6.99 -1.59 13.77
N ARG A 141 7.90 -1.26 12.85
CA ARG A 141 8.67 -0.01 12.92
C ARG A 141 7.76 1.21 12.95
N PHE A 142 6.73 1.23 12.10
CA PHE A 142 5.78 2.35 12.05
C PHE A 142 4.93 2.48 13.33
N ARG A 143 4.47 1.38 13.93
CA ARG A 143 3.74 1.45 15.21
C ARG A 143 4.61 2.02 16.33
N VAL A 144 5.85 1.53 16.45
CA VAL A 144 6.81 2.02 17.45
C VAL A 144 7.13 3.50 17.22
N LEU A 145 7.25 3.93 15.96
CA LEU A 145 7.41 5.35 15.60
C LEU A 145 6.23 6.19 16.12
N CYS A 146 4.99 5.78 15.86
CA CYS A 146 3.82 6.51 16.35
C CYS A 146 3.74 6.53 17.89
N GLU A 147 4.03 5.40 18.54
CA GLU A 147 4.04 5.27 20.01
C GLU A 147 5.07 6.21 20.66
N LYS A 148 6.21 6.46 20.00
CA LYS A 148 7.28 7.34 20.50
C LYS A 148 7.09 8.81 20.13
N SER A 149 6.69 9.09 18.89
CA SER A 149 6.76 10.42 18.27
C SER A 149 5.40 11.06 18.04
N GLY A 150 4.32 10.39 18.44
CA GLY A 150 2.95 10.85 18.22
C GLY A 150 2.47 10.63 16.79
N PHE A 151 1.40 11.33 16.41
CA PHE A 151 0.68 11.11 15.16
C PHE A 151 0.89 12.27 14.18
N ALA A 152 2.15 12.63 13.93
CA ALA A 152 2.48 13.70 13.01
C ALA A 152 2.10 13.37 11.55
N GLU A 153 2.00 14.39 10.71
CA GLU A 153 1.69 14.28 9.28
C GLU A 153 2.69 13.35 8.57
N ASN A 154 3.97 13.63 8.77
CA ASN A 154 5.10 12.81 8.34
C ASN A 154 6.22 12.85 9.38
N PHE A 155 7.24 12.02 9.21
CA PHE A 155 8.34 11.86 10.18
C PHE A 155 9.68 11.91 9.48
N ASP A 156 10.65 12.57 10.09
CA ASP A 156 12.04 12.46 9.70
C ASP A 156 12.48 10.98 9.71
N ALA A 157 13.09 10.52 8.62
CA ALA A 157 13.34 9.09 8.42
C ALA A 157 14.51 8.55 9.26
N GLU A 158 15.45 9.40 9.68
CA GLU A 158 16.62 8.98 10.44
C GLU A 158 16.40 9.07 11.95
N THR A 159 15.68 10.09 12.41
CA THR A 159 15.46 10.41 13.83
C THR A 159 14.08 10.00 14.33
N GLY A 160 13.11 9.84 13.42
CA GLY A 160 11.71 9.58 13.75
C GLY A 160 11.00 10.81 14.31
N THR A 161 11.59 12.00 14.22
CA THR A 161 10.97 13.25 14.68
C THR A 161 9.73 13.54 13.85
N GLY A 162 8.57 13.76 14.47
CA GLY A 162 7.39 14.20 13.74
C GLY A 162 7.65 15.54 13.03
N LEU A 163 7.06 15.76 11.87
CA LEU A 163 7.20 16.96 11.07
C LEU A 163 5.81 17.48 10.67
N ARG A 164 5.72 18.78 10.38
CA ARG A 164 4.48 19.50 10.05
C ARG A 164 3.43 19.38 11.17
N ASP A 165 2.19 19.04 10.85
CA ASP A 165 1.12 18.86 11.84
C ASP A 165 1.46 17.69 12.78
N ARG A 166 1.28 17.87 14.09
CA ARG A 166 1.63 16.89 15.13
C ARG A 166 0.49 15.92 15.47
N ALA A 167 -0.72 16.17 14.98
CA ALA A 167 -1.93 15.42 15.32
C ALA A 167 -2.80 15.11 14.08
N TYR A 168 -2.18 14.50 13.07
CA TYR A 168 -2.81 14.22 11.79
C TYR A 168 -3.63 12.91 11.79
N THR A 169 -4.87 12.99 11.30
CA THR A 169 -5.85 11.89 11.42
C THR A 169 -5.50 10.67 10.59
N TRP A 170 -4.87 10.82 9.41
CA TRP A 170 -4.42 9.65 8.64
C TRP A 170 -3.37 8.84 9.42
N THR A 171 -2.56 9.48 10.27
CA THR A 171 -1.47 8.79 10.97
C THR A 171 -2.05 7.96 12.11
N ALA A 172 -3.01 8.54 12.83
CA ALA A 172 -3.81 7.81 13.80
C ALA A 172 -4.57 6.63 13.15
N ALA A 173 -5.20 6.84 11.98
CA ALA A 173 -5.91 5.78 11.27
C ALA A 173 -4.97 4.64 10.82
N SER A 174 -3.82 4.97 10.23
CA SER A 174 -2.79 3.99 9.82
C SER A 174 -2.28 3.17 11.01
N TYR A 175 -2.00 3.83 12.13
CA TYR A 175 -1.62 3.15 13.36
C TYR A 175 -2.69 2.15 13.82
N LEU A 176 -3.96 2.56 13.83
CA LEU A 176 -5.07 1.69 14.23
C LEU A 176 -5.23 0.49 13.30
N ILE A 177 -5.03 0.65 11.98
CA ILE A 177 -5.04 -0.45 11.02
C ILE A 177 -3.99 -1.51 11.42
N PHE A 178 -2.75 -1.09 11.64
CA PHE A 178 -1.66 -2.00 12.01
C PHE A 178 -1.85 -2.61 13.40
N ALA A 179 -2.27 -1.83 14.38
CA ALA A 179 -2.54 -2.30 15.74
C ALA A 179 -3.65 -3.36 15.73
N ALA A 180 -4.74 -3.13 14.98
CA ALA A 180 -5.84 -4.07 14.86
C ALA A 180 -5.40 -5.40 14.22
N VAL A 181 -4.57 -5.35 13.17
CA VAL A 181 -4.00 -6.56 12.55
C VAL A 181 -3.13 -7.34 13.55
N ARG A 182 -2.23 -6.65 14.26
CA ARG A 182 -1.37 -7.28 15.29
C ARG A 182 -2.20 -7.93 16.40
N CYS A 183 -3.22 -7.24 16.92
CA CYS A 183 -4.09 -7.78 17.96
C CYS A 183 -4.85 -9.03 17.50
N ARG A 184 -5.43 -9.01 16.29
CA ARG A 184 -6.14 -10.19 15.73
C ARG A 184 -5.20 -11.39 15.60
N ARG A 185 -3.96 -11.19 15.16
CA ARG A 185 -2.97 -12.26 15.03
C ARG A 185 -2.52 -12.82 16.37
N ALA A 186 -2.22 -11.96 17.33
CA ALA A 186 -1.87 -12.38 18.69
C ALA A 186 -3.00 -13.21 19.32
N HIS A 187 -4.26 -12.82 19.09
CA HIS A 187 -5.41 -13.58 19.55
C HIS A 187 -5.54 -14.95 18.85
N ALA A 188 -5.36 -15.01 17.53
CA ALA A 188 -5.40 -16.27 16.78
C ALA A 188 -4.31 -17.26 17.22
N LEU A 189 -3.08 -16.78 17.44
CA LEU A 189 -1.97 -17.59 17.96
C LEU A 189 -2.26 -18.13 19.36
N ARG A 190 -2.78 -17.29 20.26
CA ARG A 190 -3.19 -17.72 21.61
C ARG A 190 -4.26 -18.80 21.56
N ARG A 191 -5.25 -18.69 20.65
CA ARG A 191 -6.27 -19.72 20.50
C ARG A 191 -5.69 -21.05 20.00
N ALA A 192 -4.75 -21.01 19.06
CA ALA A 192 -4.11 -22.22 18.52
C ALA A 192 -3.21 -22.94 19.55
N LEU A 193 -2.64 -22.24 20.52
CA LEU A 193 -1.82 -22.84 21.59
C LEU A 193 -2.64 -23.49 22.71
N VAL A 194 -3.93 -23.19 22.79
CA VAL A 194 -4.85 -23.69 23.84
C VAL A 194 -5.81 -24.78 23.28
N SER A 195 -5.75 -25.06 21.99
CA SER A 195 -6.47 -26.13 21.29
C SER A 195 -5.56 -27.32 21.01
#